data_AF-A0A7C7CF22-F1
#
_entry.id   AF-A0A7C7CF22-F1
#
_cell.length_a   1.000
_cell.length_b   1.000
_cell.length_c   1.000
_cell.angle_alpha   90.00
_cell.angle_beta   90.00
_cell.angle_gamma   90.00
#
_symmetry.space_group_name_H-M   'P 1'
#
loop_
_entity.id
_entity.type
_entity.pdbx_description
1 polymer ?
#
loop_
_entity_poly.entity_id
_entity_poly.type
_entity_poly.pdbx_seq_one_letter_code
_entity_poly.pdbx_strand_id
1 'polypeptide(L)'
;MDFTTFASNFRTAVISKDFDDYILYKERLEDVVKSHPDHKTAIQYLSKKDPSETNEYLSWMVKQHADKSFSEISKPALLSEVKKFHAYKEHLEEKDITYYDLATLAEAITEHERSESKKERERRAVSSTIEPLQEVEVRSARLYQITLKLSVDRKVGYGIDSALNRIRAIEGVTIVANDSTDSYLGKNIILARIKFHPLSDSVRPETYVRQMLIPKINSSIAVPGVKVLEMIRKTLIRLV
;
A
#
# COMPACT_ATOMS: atom_id res chain seq x y z
N MET A 1 -41.85 -8.13 10.86
CA MET A 1 -40.49 -8.70 10.89
C MET A 1 -39.63 -7.71 11.63
N ASP A 2 -39.26 -8.04 12.87
CA ASP A 2 -38.66 -7.13 13.82
C ASP A 2 -37.17 -6.85 13.55
N PHE A 3 -36.77 -5.60 13.75
CA PHE A 3 -35.42 -5.06 13.55
C PHE A 3 -34.43 -5.41 14.68
N THR A 4 -34.77 -6.34 15.58
CA THR A 4 -33.96 -6.68 16.77
C THR A 4 -32.87 -7.73 16.51
N THR A 5 -32.85 -8.38 15.34
CA THR A 5 -31.93 -9.50 15.07
C THR A 5 -30.56 -9.08 14.49
N PHE A 6 -30.39 -7.83 14.06
CA PHE A 6 -29.15 -7.42 13.36
C PHE A 6 -28.01 -6.99 14.28
N ALA A 7 -28.30 -6.60 15.54
CA ALA A 7 -27.29 -6.14 16.50
C ALA A 7 -26.59 -7.28 17.29
N SER A 8 -27.14 -8.50 17.24
CA SER A 8 -26.59 -9.66 17.96
C SER A 8 -25.34 -10.25 17.28
N ASN A 9 -25.29 -10.23 15.95
CA ASN A 9 -24.24 -10.93 15.21
C ASN A 9 -22.88 -10.21 15.17
N PHE A 10 -22.84 -8.89 15.43
CA PHE A 10 -21.58 -8.14 15.45
C PHE A 10 -20.84 -8.19 16.79
N ARG A 11 -21.54 -8.40 17.92
CA ARG A 11 -20.89 -8.53 19.23
C ARG A 11 -20.29 -9.91 19.47
N THR A 12 -20.89 -10.96 18.91
CA THR A 12 -20.43 -12.34 19.14
C THR A 12 -19.13 -12.66 18.39
N ALA A 13 -18.91 -12.10 17.19
CA ALA A 13 -17.72 -12.37 16.38
C ALA A 13 -16.44 -11.67 16.88
N VAL A 14 -16.55 -10.53 17.56
CA VAL A 14 -15.39 -9.83 18.14
C VAL A 14 -14.96 -10.48 19.46
N ILE A 15 -15.92 -10.95 20.27
CA ILE A 15 -15.63 -11.62 21.54
C ILE A 15 -15.02 -13.01 21.33
N SER A 16 -15.37 -13.72 20.26
CA SER A 16 -14.82 -15.07 20.00
C SER A 16 -13.33 -15.04 19.66
N LYS A 17 -12.89 -14.09 18.82
CA LYS A 17 -11.50 -14.05 18.36
C LYS A 17 -10.53 -13.73 19.50
N ASP A 18 -10.85 -12.75 20.34
CA ASP A 18 -10.01 -12.38 21.50
C ASP A 18 -9.93 -13.52 22.54
N PHE A 19 -10.97 -14.35 22.63
CA PHE A 19 -11.00 -15.49 23.54
C PHE A 19 -10.19 -16.68 22.99
N ASP A 20 -10.29 -16.96 21.70
CA ASP A 20 -9.52 -18.01 21.03
C ASP A 20 -8.01 -17.69 21.07
N ASP A 21 -7.64 -16.43 20.83
CA ASP A 21 -6.24 -15.97 20.92
C ASP A 21 -5.68 -16.07 22.35
N TYR A 22 -6.53 -15.82 23.36
CA TYR A 22 -6.17 -15.97 24.78
C TYR A 22 -5.98 -17.43 25.20
N ILE A 23 -6.81 -18.34 24.70
CA ILE A 23 -6.66 -19.79 24.93
C ILE A 23 -5.35 -20.26 24.30
N LEU A 24 -5.11 -19.92 23.03
CA LEU A 24 -3.90 -20.28 22.30
C LEU A 24 -2.64 -19.75 22.99
N TYR A 25 -2.68 -18.50 23.48
CA TYR A 25 -1.60 -17.90 24.26
C TYR A 25 -1.26 -18.72 25.51
N LYS A 26 -2.28 -19.15 26.27
CA LYS A 26 -2.11 -19.91 27.52
C LYS A 26 -1.56 -21.30 27.26
N GLU A 27 -2.12 -22.03 26.31
CA GLU A 27 -1.70 -23.40 25.98
C GLU A 27 -0.22 -23.40 25.57
N ARG A 28 0.19 -22.47 24.69
CA ARG A 28 1.58 -22.35 24.26
C ARG A 28 2.54 -22.01 25.39
N LEU A 29 2.14 -21.14 26.31
CA LEU A 29 2.96 -20.79 27.47
C LEU A 29 3.14 -21.99 28.39
N GLU A 30 2.07 -22.71 28.69
CA GLU A 30 2.08 -23.90 29.55
C GLU A 30 2.95 -25.01 28.94
N ASP A 31 2.83 -25.27 27.63
CA ASP A 31 3.63 -26.26 26.91
C ASP A 31 5.12 -25.95 26.93
N VAL A 32 5.50 -24.69 26.74
CA VAL A 32 6.90 -24.27 26.76
C VAL A 32 7.48 -24.36 28.18
N VAL A 33 6.71 -23.97 29.21
CA VAL A 33 7.11 -24.12 30.62
C VAL A 33 7.30 -25.59 31.00
N LYS A 34 6.41 -26.47 30.53
CA LYS A 34 6.52 -27.91 30.76
C LYS A 34 7.76 -28.51 30.09
N SER A 35 8.10 -28.03 28.90
CA SER A 35 9.23 -28.52 28.12
C SER A 35 10.59 -28.00 28.63
N HIS A 36 10.62 -26.83 29.28
CA HIS A 36 11.83 -26.18 29.77
C HIS A 36 11.67 -25.65 31.21
N PRO A 37 11.49 -26.54 32.21
CA PRO A 37 11.17 -26.15 33.58
C PRO A 37 12.25 -25.26 34.23
N ASP A 38 13.52 -25.49 33.89
CA ASP A 38 14.66 -24.77 34.45
C ASP A 38 14.76 -23.30 33.99
N HIS A 39 14.03 -22.95 32.91
CA HIS A 39 14.08 -21.61 32.30
C HIS A 39 12.85 -20.76 32.59
N LYS A 40 12.06 -21.10 33.62
CA LYS A 40 10.76 -20.46 33.92
C LYS A 40 10.81 -18.92 33.98
N THR A 41 11.86 -18.35 34.58
CA THR A 41 12.03 -16.88 34.67
C THR A 41 12.33 -16.24 33.32
N ALA A 42 13.09 -16.91 32.45
CA ALA A 42 13.35 -16.47 31.09
C ALA A 42 12.09 -16.58 30.22
N ILE A 43 11.34 -17.67 30.34
CA ILE A 43 10.08 -17.90 29.61
C ILE A 43 9.07 -16.78 29.92
N GLN A 44 8.86 -16.45 31.20
CA GLN A 44 7.96 -15.37 31.59
C GLN A 44 8.38 -14.01 31.01
N TYR A 45 9.69 -13.73 31.01
CA TYR A 45 10.22 -12.49 30.44
C TYR A 45 9.99 -12.42 28.93
N LEU A 46 10.31 -13.51 28.21
CA LEU A 46 10.19 -13.59 26.75
C LEU A 46 8.73 -13.55 26.31
N SER A 47 7.84 -14.29 26.98
CA SER A 47 6.41 -14.33 26.69
C SER A 47 5.77 -12.94 26.80
N LYS A 48 6.09 -12.18 27.86
CA LYS A 48 5.57 -10.81 28.04
C LYS A 48 6.05 -9.83 26.95
N LYS A 49 7.11 -10.17 26.22
CA LYS A 49 7.76 -9.30 25.23
C LYS A 49 7.67 -9.85 23.81
N ASP A 50 6.96 -10.97 23.62
CA ASP A 50 6.74 -11.56 22.31
C ASP A 50 5.92 -10.59 21.44
N PRO A 51 6.41 -10.21 20.24
CA PRO A 51 5.68 -9.31 19.35
C PRO A 51 4.41 -9.92 18.73
N SER A 52 4.21 -11.25 18.77
CA SER A 52 3.03 -11.90 18.17
C SER A 52 1.77 -11.81 19.02
N GLU A 53 1.88 -11.36 20.28
CA GLU A 53 0.82 -11.33 21.32
C GLU A 53 0.26 -12.72 21.72
N THR A 54 0.52 -13.75 20.92
CA THR A 54 0.02 -15.13 21.02
C THR A 54 1.12 -16.15 21.34
N ASN A 55 2.29 -15.68 21.79
CA ASN A 55 3.48 -16.50 22.08
C ASN A 55 3.90 -17.39 20.90
N GLU A 56 3.72 -16.94 19.65
CA GLU A 56 4.07 -17.70 18.44
C GLU A 56 5.57 -18.02 18.42
N TYR A 57 6.41 -17.08 18.88
CA TYR A 57 7.87 -17.21 18.80
C TYR A 57 8.48 -17.74 20.10
N LEU A 58 7.69 -17.90 21.16
CA LEU A 58 8.18 -18.23 22.49
C LEU A 58 8.97 -19.53 22.53
N SER A 59 8.48 -20.59 21.89
CA SER A 59 9.17 -21.89 21.85
C SER A 59 10.55 -21.76 21.20
N TRP A 60 10.63 -21.04 20.08
CA TRP A 60 11.89 -20.79 19.38
C TRP A 60 12.85 -19.93 20.22
N MET A 61 12.37 -18.83 20.81
CA MET A 61 13.18 -17.95 21.66
C MET A 61 13.78 -18.70 22.86
N VAL A 62 13.00 -19.57 23.49
CA VAL A 62 13.46 -20.37 24.64
C VAL A 62 14.48 -21.40 24.18
N LYS A 63 14.29 -22.04 23.02
CA LYS A 63 15.27 -22.94 22.43
C LYS A 63 16.60 -22.24 22.17
N GLN A 64 16.59 -21.04 21.55
CA GLN A 64 17.81 -20.28 21.29
C GLN A 64 18.51 -19.84 22.59
N HIS A 65 17.75 -19.45 23.61
CA HIS A 65 18.33 -19.10 24.91
C HIS A 65 18.94 -20.32 25.63
N ALA A 66 18.28 -21.48 25.56
CA ALA A 66 18.74 -22.71 26.20
C ALA A 66 19.95 -23.34 25.49
N ASP A 67 20.16 -23.01 24.21
CA ASP A 67 21.32 -23.47 23.45
C ASP A 67 22.62 -22.88 24.02
N LYS A 68 23.58 -23.76 24.33
CA LYS A 68 24.89 -23.37 24.87
C LYS A 68 25.68 -22.48 23.90
N SER A 69 25.47 -22.68 22.59
CA SER A 69 26.11 -21.92 21.51
C SER A 69 25.70 -20.44 21.51
N PHE A 70 24.54 -20.13 22.11
CA PHE A 70 23.96 -18.79 22.16
C PHE A 70 23.67 -18.33 23.59
N SER A 71 24.18 -19.05 24.60
CA SER A 71 23.93 -18.79 26.02
C SER A 71 24.44 -17.43 26.51
N GLU A 72 25.39 -16.83 25.79
CA GLU A 72 25.91 -15.48 26.05
C GLU A 72 25.01 -14.36 25.50
N ILE A 73 24.01 -14.71 24.68
CA ILE A 73 23.16 -13.73 24.03
C ILE A 73 22.12 -13.23 25.00
N SER A 74 22.19 -11.92 25.24
CA SER A 74 21.27 -11.19 26.10
C SER A 74 19.83 -11.32 25.58
N LYS A 75 18.87 -11.60 26.47
CA LYS A 75 17.43 -11.70 26.13
C LYS A 75 16.91 -10.47 25.33
N PRO A 76 17.29 -9.22 25.66
CA PRO A 76 17.03 -8.06 24.82
C PRO A 76 17.49 -8.17 23.35
N ALA A 77 18.68 -8.75 23.10
CA ALA A 77 19.22 -8.90 21.75
C ALA A 77 18.40 -9.93 20.96
N LEU A 78 18.07 -11.07 21.59
CA LEU A 78 17.18 -12.07 21.00
C LEU A 78 15.80 -11.48 20.64
N LEU A 79 15.20 -10.72 21.56
CA LEU A 79 13.93 -10.04 21.32
C LEU A 79 14.02 -9.00 20.19
N SER A 80 15.16 -8.33 20.05
CA SER A 80 15.39 -7.39 18.95
C SER A 80 15.29 -8.09 17.60
N GLU A 81 15.94 -9.25 17.44
CA GLU A 81 15.90 -9.99 16.19
C GLU A 81 14.51 -10.58 15.89
N VAL A 82 13.81 -11.10 16.91
CA VAL A 82 12.43 -11.61 16.73
C VAL A 82 11.46 -10.49 16.35
N LYS A 83 11.64 -9.26 16.87
CA LYS A 83 10.83 -8.11 16.46
C LYS A 83 11.05 -7.72 15.01
N LYS A 84 12.31 -7.73 14.55
CA LYS A 84 12.64 -7.49 13.14
C LYS A 84 12.04 -8.59 12.27
N PHE A 85 12.18 -9.86 12.65
CA PHE A 85 11.55 -10.97 11.96
C PHE A 85 10.03 -10.78 11.83
N HIS A 86 9.34 -10.49 12.95
CA HIS A 86 7.89 -10.27 12.94
C HIS A 86 7.48 -9.13 11.99
N ALA A 87 8.25 -8.03 11.99
CA ALA A 87 8.01 -6.90 11.10
C ALA A 87 8.24 -7.22 9.61
N TYR A 88 9.20 -8.10 9.31
CA TYR A 88 9.60 -8.43 7.94
C TYR A 88 9.09 -9.79 7.45
N LYS A 89 8.32 -10.53 8.27
CA LYS A 89 7.86 -11.91 8.02
C LYS A 89 7.25 -12.11 6.62
N GLU A 90 6.48 -11.14 6.14
CA GLU A 90 5.83 -11.20 4.82
C GLU A 90 6.78 -10.98 3.62
N HIS A 91 8.01 -10.55 3.88
CA HIS A 91 9.02 -10.24 2.88
C HIS A 91 10.24 -11.18 2.92
N LEU A 92 10.29 -12.07 3.91
CA LEU A 92 11.30 -13.12 4.01
C LEU A 92 10.84 -14.34 3.21
N GLU A 93 11.82 -15.11 2.70
CA GLU A 93 11.55 -16.33 1.93
C GLU A 93 10.84 -17.37 2.81
N GLU A 94 11.39 -17.65 3.99
CA GLU A 94 10.74 -18.49 4.99
C GLU A 94 9.99 -17.63 6.01
N LYS A 95 8.68 -17.89 6.11
CA LYS A 95 7.75 -17.16 7.00
C LYS A 95 7.69 -17.73 8.40
N ASP A 96 8.23 -18.92 8.62
CA ASP A 96 8.26 -19.56 9.94
C ASP A 96 9.65 -19.40 10.54
N ILE A 97 9.72 -18.85 11.75
CA ILE A 97 10.98 -18.55 12.43
C ILE A 97 11.77 -19.84 12.73
N THR A 98 11.10 -21.00 12.78
CA THR A 98 11.72 -22.28 13.13
C THR A 98 12.72 -22.78 12.08
N TYR A 99 12.67 -22.27 10.85
CA TYR A 99 13.65 -22.57 9.80
C TYR A 99 15.00 -21.88 10.02
N TYR A 100 15.05 -20.88 10.89
CA TYR A 100 16.27 -20.13 11.16
C TYR A 100 16.87 -20.52 12.51
N ASP A 101 18.19 -20.65 12.55
CA ASP A 101 18.93 -20.38 13.78
C ASP A 101 19.14 -18.86 13.93
N LEU A 102 19.70 -18.43 15.06
CA LEU A 102 19.85 -17.00 15.30
C LEU A 102 20.81 -16.31 14.30
N ALA A 103 21.84 -17.02 13.83
CA ALA A 103 22.83 -16.47 12.92
C ALA A 103 22.24 -16.27 11.51
N THR A 104 21.59 -17.31 10.98
CA THR A 104 20.87 -17.29 9.70
C THR A 104 19.71 -16.31 9.72
N LEU A 105 18.99 -16.18 10.85
CA LEU A 105 17.95 -15.17 11.00
C LEU A 105 18.52 -13.76 10.86
N ALA A 106 19.61 -13.47 11.57
CA ALA A 106 20.27 -12.18 11.52
C ALA A 106 20.80 -11.86 10.11
N GLU A 107 21.34 -12.86 9.41
CA GLU A 107 21.78 -12.73 8.03
C GLU A 107 20.62 -12.43 7.07
N ALA A 108 19.52 -13.19 7.17
CA ALA A 108 18.33 -12.99 6.34
C ALA A 108 17.71 -11.60 6.53
N ILE A 109 17.63 -11.12 7.77
CA ILE A 109 17.16 -9.77 8.09
C ILE A 109 18.12 -8.71 7.51
N THR A 110 19.43 -8.89 7.68
CA THR A 110 20.44 -7.97 7.16
C THR A 110 20.39 -7.88 5.63
N GLU A 111 20.21 -9.01 4.96
CA GLU A 111 20.08 -9.04 3.50
C GLU A 111 18.78 -8.35 3.03
N HIS A 112 17.67 -8.56 3.74
CA HIS A 112 16.43 -7.84 3.49
C HIS A 112 16.63 -6.31 3.62
N GLU A 113 17.22 -5.84 4.73
CA GLU A 113 17.50 -4.42 4.97
C GLU A 113 18.41 -3.81 3.88
N ARG A 114 19.43 -4.55 3.41
CA ARG A 114 20.28 -4.14 2.29
C ARG A 114 19.51 -4.04 0.99
N SER A 115 18.65 -5.01 0.70
CA SER A 115 17.82 -5.03 -0.49
C SER A 115 16.84 -3.85 -0.52
N GLU A 116 16.22 -3.52 0.62
CA GLU A 116 15.31 -2.38 0.75
C GLU A 116 16.07 -1.05 0.67
N SER A 117 17.23 -0.94 1.32
CA SER A 117 18.09 0.24 1.20
C SER A 117 18.54 0.49 -0.24
N LYS A 118 18.82 -0.57 -1.00
CA LYS A 118 19.18 -0.48 -2.42
C LYS A 118 17.98 -0.02 -3.25
N LYS A 119 16.81 -0.63 -3.07
CA LYS A 119 15.57 -0.20 -3.74
C LYS A 119 15.20 1.24 -3.41
N GLU A 120 15.38 1.66 -2.17
CA GLU A 120 15.12 3.04 -1.74
C GLU A 120 16.11 4.03 -2.37
N ARG A 121 17.40 3.66 -2.47
CA ARG A 121 18.39 4.47 -3.21
C ARG A 121 18.05 4.56 -4.70
N GLU A 122 17.61 3.47 -5.31
CA GLU A 122 17.15 3.46 -6.71
C GLU A 122 15.90 4.32 -6.89
N ARG A 123 14.91 4.22 -5.99
CA ARG A 123 13.72 5.08 -5.98
C ARG A 123 14.08 6.55 -5.81
N ARG A 124 15.04 6.88 -4.93
CA ARG A 124 15.53 8.25 -4.76
C ARG A 124 16.30 8.75 -5.96
N ALA A 125 17.14 7.92 -6.59
CA ALA A 125 17.87 8.29 -7.79
C ALA A 125 16.92 8.51 -8.98
N VAL A 126 15.88 7.68 -9.11
CA VAL A 126 14.80 7.89 -10.08
C VAL A 126 14.01 9.16 -9.72
N SER A 127 13.68 9.36 -8.46
CA SER A 127 12.96 10.54 -7.97
C SER A 127 13.78 11.84 -8.03
N SER A 128 15.11 11.79 -8.08
CA SER A 128 15.97 12.95 -8.27
C SER A 128 16.28 13.23 -9.74
N THR A 129 16.11 12.22 -10.61
CA THR A 129 16.24 12.37 -12.07
C THR A 129 14.93 12.86 -12.69
N ILE A 130 13.80 12.53 -12.07
CA ILE A 130 12.54 13.24 -12.27
C ILE A 130 12.71 14.55 -11.50
N GLU A 131 12.76 15.69 -12.19
CA GLU A 131 12.67 16.98 -11.51
C GLU A 131 11.52 16.92 -10.51
N PRO A 132 11.68 17.37 -9.25
CA PRO A 132 10.55 17.50 -8.37
C PRO A 132 9.57 18.41 -9.10
N LEU A 133 8.45 17.83 -9.56
CA LEU A 133 7.25 18.59 -9.87
C LEU A 133 7.06 19.42 -8.62
N GLN A 134 7.40 20.70 -8.75
CA GLN A 134 7.31 21.65 -7.65
C GLN A 134 5.99 21.38 -6.97
N GLU A 135 6.02 21.18 -5.65
CA GLU A 135 4.89 21.58 -4.84
C GLU A 135 4.72 23.07 -5.14
N VAL A 136 3.99 23.35 -6.23
CA VAL A 136 3.43 24.65 -6.52
C VAL A 136 2.62 24.90 -5.27
N GLU A 137 3.13 25.81 -4.43
CA GLU A 137 2.40 26.38 -3.32
C GLU A 137 0.94 26.42 -3.73
N VAL A 138 0.12 25.55 -3.11
CA VAL A 138 -1.30 25.43 -3.45
C VAL A 138 -1.93 26.71 -2.93
N ARG A 139 -1.79 27.79 -3.69
CA ARG A 139 -2.57 29.01 -3.62
C ARG A 139 -3.99 28.59 -3.94
N SER A 140 -4.72 28.06 -2.95
CA SER A 140 -6.17 27.78 -2.97
C SER A 140 -6.71 27.59 -4.41
N ALA A 141 -6.15 26.62 -5.13
CA ALA A 141 -6.34 26.57 -6.57
C ALA A 141 -7.77 26.11 -6.81
N ARG A 142 -8.56 26.90 -7.56
CA ARG A 142 -9.96 26.57 -7.82
C ARG A 142 -10.01 25.26 -8.60
N LEU A 143 -10.41 24.19 -7.93
CA LEU A 143 -10.53 22.88 -8.54
C LEU A 143 -11.86 22.79 -9.29
N TYR A 144 -11.79 22.23 -10.49
CA TYR A 144 -12.95 21.93 -11.32
C TYR A 144 -12.92 20.47 -11.73
N GLN A 145 -14.08 19.95 -12.08
CA GLN A 145 -14.25 18.60 -12.60
C GLN A 145 -15.03 18.67 -13.90
N ILE A 146 -14.66 17.84 -14.88
CA ILE A 146 -15.41 17.64 -16.12
C ILE A 146 -15.31 16.19 -16.58
N THR A 147 -16.34 15.69 -17.24
CA THR A 147 -16.33 14.38 -17.91
C THR A 147 -16.08 14.57 -19.41
N LEU A 148 -15.05 13.89 -19.91
CA LEU A 148 -14.73 13.79 -21.34
C LEU A 148 -14.97 12.38 -21.85
N LYS A 149 -15.55 12.26 -23.04
CA LYS A 149 -15.67 11.00 -23.76
C LYS A 149 -14.42 10.81 -24.61
N LEU A 150 -13.64 9.79 -24.32
CA LEU A 150 -12.36 9.51 -24.98
C LEU A 150 -12.46 8.24 -25.81
N SER A 151 -11.84 8.24 -26.98
CA SER A 151 -11.54 7.04 -27.76
C SER A 151 -10.07 6.69 -27.55
N VAL A 152 -9.82 5.45 -27.13
CA VAL A 152 -8.48 4.90 -26.88
C VAL A 152 -8.19 3.79 -27.88
N ASP A 153 -7.12 3.96 -28.65
CA ASP A 153 -6.56 2.94 -29.52
C ASP A 153 -5.52 2.11 -28.75
N ARG A 154 -5.87 0.85 -28.45
CA ARG A 154 -4.98 -0.08 -27.74
C ARG A 154 -3.73 -0.43 -28.54
N LYS A 155 -3.73 -0.27 -29.86
CA LYS A 155 -2.58 -0.62 -30.71
C LYS A 155 -1.44 0.40 -30.59
N VAL A 156 -1.76 1.65 -30.25
CA VAL A 156 -0.79 2.77 -30.23
C VAL A 156 -0.47 3.23 -28.79
N GLY A 157 -1.39 3.05 -27.84
CA GLY A 157 -1.36 3.76 -26.56
C GLY A 157 -1.07 2.94 -25.30
N TYR A 158 -0.51 1.72 -25.40
CA TYR A 158 -0.23 0.85 -24.23
C TYR A 158 -1.43 0.61 -23.29
N GLY A 159 -2.67 0.76 -23.78
CA GLY A 159 -3.89 0.51 -23.02
C GLY A 159 -4.48 1.73 -22.30
N ILE A 160 -5.57 1.49 -21.58
CA ILE A 160 -6.37 2.55 -20.93
C ILE A 160 -5.60 3.19 -19.76
N ASP A 161 -4.91 2.39 -18.95
CA ASP A 161 -4.18 2.92 -17.78
C ASP A 161 -3.03 3.84 -18.16
N SER A 162 -2.30 3.50 -19.25
CA SER A 162 -1.25 4.36 -19.78
C SER A 162 -1.82 5.69 -20.29
N ALA A 163 -2.95 5.65 -21.00
CA ALA A 163 -3.68 6.85 -21.43
C ALA A 163 -4.07 7.74 -20.24
N LEU A 164 -4.68 7.16 -19.20
CA LEU A 164 -5.08 7.92 -18.00
C LEU A 164 -3.88 8.53 -17.28
N ASN A 165 -2.77 7.81 -17.15
CA ASN A 165 -1.54 8.33 -16.55
C ASN A 165 -0.94 9.50 -17.35
N ARG A 166 -0.96 9.43 -18.67
CA ARG A 166 -0.49 10.54 -19.53
C ARG A 166 -1.38 11.77 -19.46
N ILE A 167 -2.70 11.59 -19.35
CA ILE A 167 -3.63 12.71 -19.14
C ILE A 167 -3.37 13.36 -17.77
N ARG A 168 -3.04 12.58 -16.74
CA ARG A 168 -2.63 13.12 -15.41
C ARG A 168 -1.34 13.94 -15.47
N ALA A 169 -0.45 13.63 -16.40
CA ALA A 169 0.79 14.39 -16.61
C ALA A 169 0.57 15.73 -17.34
N ILE A 170 -0.63 16.01 -17.84
CA ILE A 170 -0.95 17.31 -18.42
C ILE A 170 -0.99 18.34 -17.30
N GLU A 171 -0.17 19.38 -17.44
CA GLU A 171 -0.17 20.56 -16.55
C GLU A 171 -1.60 21.02 -16.24
N GLY A 172 -1.89 21.34 -14.97
CA GLY A 172 -3.22 21.73 -14.53
C GLY A 172 -4.20 20.57 -14.29
N VAL A 173 -3.88 19.33 -14.67
CA VAL A 173 -4.68 18.15 -14.31
C VAL A 173 -4.20 17.56 -12.99
N THR A 174 -5.14 17.24 -12.10
CA THR A 174 -4.82 16.66 -10.78
C THR A 174 -5.19 15.19 -10.67
N ILE A 175 -6.40 14.83 -11.12
CA ILE A 175 -6.91 13.47 -11.00
C ILE A 175 -7.70 13.13 -12.27
N VAL A 176 -7.56 11.89 -12.73
CA VAL A 176 -8.38 11.34 -13.81
C VAL A 176 -8.93 10.00 -13.34
N ALA A 177 -10.24 9.80 -13.42
CA ALA A 177 -10.91 8.54 -13.14
C ALA A 177 -11.67 8.06 -14.38
N ASN A 178 -11.83 6.75 -14.52
CA ASN A 178 -12.67 6.15 -15.55
C ASN A 178 -13.97 5.68 -14.90
N ASP A 179 -15.11 6.17 -15.39
CA ASP A 179 -16.43 5.85 -14.84
C ASP A 179 -17.11 4.69 -15.59
N SER A 180 -16.73 4.42 -16.85
CA SER A 180 -17.29 3.33 -17.64
C SER A 180 -16.47 3.04 -18.91
N THR A 181 -16.43 1.77 -19.32
CA THR A 181 -15.78 1.34 -20.56
C THR A 181 -16.83 0.71 -21.47
N ASP A 182 -17.26 1.43 -22.50
CA ASP A 182 -18.11 0.87 -23.55
C ASP A 182 -17.24 0.43 -24.72
N SER A 183 -17.19 -0.88 -24.93
CA SER A 183 -16.50 -1.47 -26.08
C SER A 183 -17.47 -1.53 -27.25
N TYR A 184 -17.60 -0.43 -28.00
CA TYR A 184 -18.36 -0.41 -29.25
C TYR A 184 -17.42 -0.57 -30.45
N LEU A 185 -17.64 -1.60 -31.27
CA LEU A 185 -17.02 -1.77 -32.60
C LEU A 185 -15.47 -1.73 -32.58
N GLY A 186 -14.83 -2.33 -31.58
CA GLY A 186 -13.37 -2.42 -31.48
C GLY A 186 -12.66 -1.12 -31.08
N LYS A 187 -13.39 -0.02 -30.86
CA LYS A 187 -12.86 1.21 -30.26
C LYS A 187 -13.17 1.20 -28.77
N ASN A 188 -12.15 1.39 -27.95
CA ASN A 188 -12.34 1.52 -26.50
C ASN A 188 -12.79 2.94 -26.22
N ILE A 189 -14.08 3.13 -26.02
CA ILE A 189 -14.63 4.42 -25.65
C ILE A 189 -14.77 4.43 -24.12
N ILE A 190 -14.18 5.43 -23.48
CA ILE A 190 -14.25 5.61 -22.03
C ILE A 190 -14.83 6.97 -21.66
N LEU A 191 -15.52 7.03 -20.54
CA LEU A 191 -15.90 8.28 -19.89
C LEU A 191 -14.87 8.60 -18.80
N ALA A 192 -14.01 9.57 -19.10
CA ALA A 192 -12.97 10.01 -18.18
C ALA A 192 -13.42 11.25 -17.41
N ARG A 193 -13.49 11.13 -16.08
CA ARG A 193 -13.72 12.24 -15.16
C ARG A 193 -12.39 12.87 -14.81
N ILE A 194 -12.18 14.11 -15.25
CA ILE A 194 -10.94 14.85 -15.09
C ILE A 194 -11.15 15.95 -14.06
N LYS A 195 -10.33 15.96 -13.01
CA LYS A 195 -10.18 17.07 -12.08
C LYS A 195 -8.99 17.92 -12.50
N PHE A 196 -9.17 19.23 -12.54
CA PHE A 196 -8.17 20.17 -13.03
C PHE A 196 -8.28 21.53 -12.35
N HIS A 197 -7.21 22.31 -12.44
CA HIS A 197 -7.19 23.73 -12.12
C HIS A 197 -6.68 24.51 -13.35
N PRO A 198 -7.32 25.62 -13.75
CA PRO A 198 -6.75 26.52 -14.74
C PRO A 198 -5.38 27.06 -14.29
N LEU A 199 -4.50 27.36 -15.24
CA LEU A 199 -3.15 27.89 -14.95
C LEU A 199 -3.15 29.31 -14.36
N SER A 200 -4.26 30.02 -14.52
CA SER A 200 -4.45 31.37 -13.99
C SER A 200 -5.90 31.57 -13.58
N ASP A 201 -6.12 32.31 -12.50
CA ASP A 201 -7.45 32.69 -12.00
C ASP A 201 -8.30 33.48 -13.01
N SER A 202 -7.65 34.10 -14.00
CA SER A 202 -8.32 34.84 -15.08
C SER A 202 -8.89 33.93 -16.17
N VAL A 203 -8.44 32.67 -16.24
CA VAL A 203 -8.87 31.73 -17.27
C VAL A 203 -10.16 31.04 -16.84
N ARG A 204 -11.21 31.16 -17.66
CA ARG A 204 -12.46 30.44 -17.43
C ARG A 204 -12.21 28.93 -17.57
N PRO A 205 -12.81 28.08 -16.72
CA PRO A 205 -12.57 26.64 -16.76
C PRO A 205 -12.97 26.00 -18.10
N GLU A 206 -14.04 26.48 -18.74
CA GLU A 206 -14.42 26.01 -20.08
C GLU A 206 -13.37 26.39 -21.14
N THR A 207 -12.83 27.61 -21.07
CA THR A 207 -11.76 28.08 -21.97
C THR A 207 -10.51 27.22 -21.80
N TYR A 208 -10.12 26.93 -20.56
CA TYR A 208 -9.00 26.05 -20.25
C TYR A 208 -9.18 24.67 -20.88
N VAL A 209 -10.36 24.05 -20.71
CA VAL A 209 -10.62 22.72 -21.27
C VAL A 209 -10.51 22.74 -22.80
N ARG A 210 -11.12 23.73 -23.47
CA ARG A 210 -11.16 23.79 -24.93
C ARG A 210 -9.82 24.14 -25.58
N GLN A 211 -9.07 25.07 -24.98
CA GLN A 211 -7.86 25.62 -25.58
C GLN A 211 -6.58 24.91 -25.13
N MET A 212 -6.59 24.29 -23.95
CA MET A 212 -5.41 23.64 -23.37
C MET A 212 -5.60 22.14 -23.24
N LEU A 213 -6.61 21.71 -22.47
CA LEU A 213 -6.76 20.30 -22.09
C LEU A 213 -7.08 19.41 -23.30
N ILE A 214 -8.13 19.71 -24.06
CA ILE A 214 -8.53 18.90 -25.21
C ILE A 214 -7.43 18.84 -26.28
N PRO A 215 -6.79 19.96 -26.69
CA PRO A 215 -5.67 19.92 -27.63
C PRO A 215 -4.48 19.09 -27.12
N LYS A 216 -4.14 19.18 -25.82
CA LYS A 216 -3.07 18.35 -25.23
C LYS A 216 -3.46 16.86 -25.22
N ILE A 217 -4.70 16.50 -24.89
CA ILE A 217 -5.16 15.10 -24.94
C ILE A 217 -5.17 14.55 -26.37
N ASN A 218 -5.55 15.37 -27.36
CA ASN A 218 -5.58 14.96 -28.77
C ASN A 218 -4.19 14.93 -29.43
N SER A 219 -3.16 15.43 -28.75
CA SER A 219 -1.78 15.42 -29.25
C SER A 219 -1.21 14.00 -29.17
N SER A 220 -0.78 13.47 -30.32
CA SER A 220 -0.11 12.18 -30.39
C SER A 220 1.24 12.15 -29.66
N ILE A 221 1.81 13.31 -29.35
CA ILE A 221 3.06 13.45 -28.60
C ILE A 221 2.79 13.30 -27.10
N ALA A 222 1.78 14.01 -26.59
CA ALA A 222 1.46 14.01 -25.16
C ALA A 222 0.70 12.75 -24.75
N VAL A 223 -0.33 12.37 -25.51
CA VAL A 223 -1.19 11.22 -25.22
C VAL A 223 -1.40 10.39 -26.50
N PRO A 224 -0.43 9.51 -26.85
CA PRO A 224 -0.53 8.66 -28.03
C PRO A 224 -1.76 7.75 -28.02
N GLY A 225 -2.45 7.66 -29.16
CA GLY A 225 -3.59 6.76 -29.31
C GLY A 225 -4.88 7.21 -28.63
N VAL A 226 -4.96 8.44 -28.12
CA VAL A 226 -6.18 8.97 -27.48
C VAL A 226 -6.78 10.11 -28.29
N LYS A 227 -8.11 10.12 -28.41
CA LYS A 227 -8.86 11.23 -28.99
C LYS A 227 -10.08 11.56 -28.13
N VAL A 228 -10.25 12.83 -27.79
CA VAL A 228 -11.47 13.37 -27.20
C VAL A 228 -12.55 13.38 -28.29
N LEU A 229 -13.62 12.63 -28.06
CA LEU A 229 -14.80 12.62 -28.91
C LEU A 229 -15.77 13.74 -28.52
N GLU A 230 -15.99 13.91 -27.21
CA GLU A 230 -17.00 14.82 -26.71
C GLU A 230 -16.64 15.38 -25.33
N MET A 231 -16.98 16.65 -25.11
CA MET A 231 -16.96 17.29 -23.81
C MET A 231 -18.38 17.35 -23.24
N ILE A 232 -18.65 16.64 -22.14
CA ILE A 232 -19.99 16.60 -21.54
C ILE A 232 -20.21 17.89 -20.75
N ARG A 233 -20.68 18.94 -21.42
CA ARG A 233 -20.74 20.32 -20.86
C ARG A 233 -21.41 20.42 -19.49
N LYS A 234 -22.48 19.65 -19.26
CA LYS A 234 -23.25 19.66 -18.00
C LYS A 234 -22.50 19.06 -16.80
N THR A 235 -21.34 18.45 -17.02
CA THR A 235 -20.51 17.84 -15.96
C THR A 235 -19.42 18.78 -15.47
N LEU A 236 -19.28 19.98 -16.05
CA LEU A 236 -18.33 20.98 -15.59
C LEU A 236 -18.83 21.57 -14.26
N ILE A 237 -18.20 21.15 -13.16
CA ILE A 237 -18.52 21.63 -11.81
C ILE A 237 -17.28 22.18 -11.12
N ARG A 238 -17.46 23.18 -10.26
CA ARG A 238 -16.43 23.62 -9.33
C ARG A 238 -16.44 22.70 -8.11
N LEU A 239 -15.29 22.18 -7.74
CA LEU A 239 -15.11 21.44 -6.50
C LEU A 239 -14.84 22.47 -5.39
N VAL A 240 -15.62 22.39 -4.31
CA VAL A 240 -15.57 23.31 -3.15
C VAL A 240 -14.34 23.00 -2.32
#